data_AF-A0A1G5J913-F1
#
_entry.id   AF-A0A1G5J913-F1
#
_cell.length_a   1.000
_cell.length_b   1.000
_cell.length_c   1.000
_cell.angle_alpha   90.00
_cell.angle_beta   90.00
_cell.angle_gamma   90.00
#
_symmetry.space_group_name_H-M   'P 1'
#
loop_
_entity.id
_entity.type
_entity.pdbx_description
1 polymer ?
#
loop_
_entity_poly.entity_id
_entity_poly.type
_entity_poly.pdbx_seq_one_letter_code
_entity_poly.pdbx_strand_id
1 'polypeptide(L)'
;MKREKSGLTASEKRKPSATLLSKPHPIFTKNDPVRYHPVIGGPHDGKTYTIRGIGCLPGNRQVVWLIGKVGYVPLESLSHMEKGKLKR
;
A
#
# COMPACT_ATOMS: atom_id res chain seq x y z
N MET A 1 62.55 -13.95 -0.52
CA MET A 1 61.46 -14.27 0.41
C MET A 1 60.20 -13.56 -0.06
N LYS A 2 59.15 -14.32 -0.38
CA LYS A 2 57.87 -13.85 -0.96
C LYS A 2 57.10 -13.04 0.08
N ARG A 3 56.66 -11.81 -0.24
CA ARG A 3 55.66 -11.07 0.55
C ARG A 3 54.29 -11.30 -0.07
N GLU A 4 53.42 -11.88 0.72
CA GLU A 4 52.09 -12.33 0.34
C GLU A 4 51.13 -11.16 0.10
N LYS A 5 50.34 -11.33 -0.94
CA LYS A 5 49.33 -10.42 -1.48
C LYS A 5 48.11 -10.50 -0.57
N SER A 6 47.90 -9.52 0.31
CA SER A 6 46.66 -9.43 1.09
C SER A 6 45.56 -8.82 0.23
N GLY A 7 44.86 -9.68 -0.51
CA GLY A 7 43.56 -9.37 -1.09
C GLY A 7 42.48 -9.60 -0.04
N LEU A 8 41.89 -8.53 0.47
CA LEU A 8 40.63 -8.59 1.22
C LEU A 8 39.68 -7.54 0.60
N THR A 9 39.08 -7.92 -0.52
CA THR A 9 37.88 -7.27 -1.03
C THR A 9 36.73 -7.62 -0.10
N ALA A 10 36.53 -6.83 0.95
CA ALA A 10 35.26 -6.83 1.67
C ALA A 10 34.24 -6.09 0.78
N SER A 11 33.74 -6.78 -0.24
CA SER A 11 32.48 -6.44 -0.88
C SER A 11 31.44 -6.52 0.22
N GLU A 12 31.14 -5.37 0.81
CA GLU A 12 30.02 -5.16 1.71
C GLU A 12 28.76 -5.51 0.93
N LYS A 13 28.39 -6.80 0.98
CA LYS A 13 27.06 -7.27 0.62
C LYS A 13 26.12 -6.63 1.63
N ARG A 14 25.74 -5.38 1.38
CA ARG A 14 24.53 -4.78 1.93
C ARG A 14 23.38 -5.66 1.45
N LYS A 15 23.05 -6.67 2.27
CA LYS A 15 21.71 -7.23 2.31
C LYS A 15 20.78 -6.01 2.35
N PRO A 16 19.73 -5.91 1.49
CA PRO A 16 18.65 -5.00 1.82
C PRO A 16 18.10 -5.53 3.14
N SER A 17 18.52 -4.90 4.24
CA SER A 17 17.96 -5.15 5.56
C SER A 17 16.51 -4.78 5.40
N ALA A 18 15.69 -5.81 5.23
CA ALA A 18 14.26 -5.71 5.04
C ALA A 18 13.76 -4.81 6.17
N THR A 19 13.41 -3.58 5.80
CA THR A 19 12.77 -2.64 6.68
C THR A 19 11.50 -3.32 7.16
N LEU A 20 11.56 -3.88 8.36
CA LEU A 20 10.40 -4.19 9.17
C LEU A 20 9.74 -2.86 9.52
N LEU A 21 9.00 -2.28 8.58
CA LEU A 21 7.97 -1.32 8.93
C LEU A 21 6.70 -1.63 8.14
N SER A 22 5.67 -1.80 8.95
CA SER A 22 4.27 -1.65 8.60
C SER A 22 3.69 -2.86 7.90
N LYS A 23 2.74 -3.49 8.62
CA LYS A 23 1.64 -4.32 8.07
C LYS A 23 1.36 -3.89 6.62
N PRO A 24 1.22 -4.80 5.64
CA PRO A 24 0.90 -4.40 4.29
C PRO A 24 -0.40 -3.60 4.36
N HIS A 25 -0.30 -2.27 4.30
CA HIS A 25 -1.46 -1.45 4.02
C HIS A 25 -2.04 -2.05 2.75
N PRO A 26 -3.33 -2.38 2.71
CA PRO A 26 -3.92 -3.02 1.55
C PRO A 26 -3.55 -2.16 0.34
N ILE A 27 -2.77 -2.74 -0.57
CA ILE A 27 -2.31 -2.05 -1.77
C ILE A 27 -3.55 -1.98 -2.65
N PHE A 28 -4.32 -0.92 -2.46
CA PHE A 28 -5.44 -0.60 -3.32
C PHE A 28 -4.91 -0.38 -4.74
N THR A 29 -5.56 -0.98 -5.72
CA THR A 29 -5.21 -0.76 -7.12
C THR A 29 -6.37 -0.14 -7.89
N LYS A 30 -6.07 0.47 -9.03
CA LYS A 30 -7.12 0.95 -9.94
C LYS A 30 -8.02 -0.23 -10.34
N ASN A 31 -9.32 0.01 -10.37
CA ASN A 31 -10.39 -0.95 -10.59
C ASN A 31 -10.66 -1.94 -9.43
N ASP A 32 -10.00 -1.82 -8.28
CA ASP A 32 -10.39 -2.64 -7.13
C ASP A 32 -11.77 -2.22 -6.57
N PRO A 33 -12.62 -3.19 -6.22
CA PRO A 33 -13.85 -2.94 -5.49
C PRO A 33 -13.55 -2.69 -4.01
N VAL A 34 -14.04 -1.57 -3.50
CA VAL A 34 -13.77 -1.08 -2.14
C VAL A 34 -15.06 -0.59 -1.48
N ARG A 35 -15.04 -0.57 -0.15
CA ARG A 35 -16.07 0.08 0.65
C ARG A 35 -15.55 1.39 1.21
N TYR A 36 -16.37 2.42 1.14
CA TYR A 36 -16.06 3.74 1.66
C TYR A 36 -16.60 3.91 3.08
N HIS A 37 -15.76 4.43 3.96
CA HIS A 37 -16.12 4.87 5.30
C HIS A 37 -16.24 6.40 5.33
N PRO A 38 -17.43 6.95 5.59
CA PRO A 38 -17.58 8.39 5.81
C PRO A 38 -16.81 8.87 7.05
N VAL A 39 -16.67 8.00 8.06
CA VAL A 39 -15.86 8.22 9.25
C VAL A 39 -14.81 7.11 9.33
N ILE A 40 -13.52 7.45 9.34
CA ILE A 40 -12.43 6.47 9.43
C ILE A 40 -12.61 5.63 10.71
N GLY A 41 -12.58 4.29 10.56
CA GLY A 41 -12.83 3.35 11.66
C GLY A 41 -14.31 3.18 12.04
N GLY A 42 -15.22 3.92 11.41
CA GLY A 42 -16.67 3.78 11.58
C GLY A 42 -17.30 2.77 10.62
N PRO A 43 -18.64 2.65 10.62
CA PRO A 43 -19.35 1.80 9.67
C PRO A 43 -19.17 2.28 8.22
N HIS A 44 -19.14 1.35 7.27
CA HIS A 44 -19.16 1.68 5.85
C HIS A 44 -20.55 2.20 5.45
N ASP A 45 -20.61 2.94 4.34
CA ASP A 45 -21.87 3.42 3.72
C ASP A 45 -22.73 2.29 3.11
N GLY A 46 -22.32 1.02 3.25
CA GLY A 46 -22.99 -0.16 2.67
C GLY A 46 -22.86 -0.29 1.15
N LYS A 47 -22.38 0.75 0.45
CA LYS A 47 -22.15 0.74 -1.00
C LYS A 47 -20.75 0.27 -1.36
N THR A 48 -20.66 -0.43 -2.48
CA THR A 48 -19.40 -0.78 -3.13
C THR A 48 -19.05 0.27 -4.17
N TYR A 49 -17.81 0.70 -4.16
CA TYR A 49 -17.26 1.63 -5.13
C TYR A 49 -16.07 0.98 -5.84
N THR A 50 -15.76 1.46 -7.04
CA THR A 50 -14.57 1.04 -7.78
C THR A 50 -13.56 2.16 -7.78
N ILE A 51 -12.30 1.84 -7.54
CA ILE A 51 -11.23 2.85 -7.61
C ILE A 51 -11.01 3.26 -9.07
N ARG A 52 -11.27 4.53 -9.36
CA ARG A 52 -10.94 5.16 -10.66
C ARG A 52 -9.45 5.45 -10.78
N GLY A 53 -8.82 5.86 -9.69
CA GLY A 53 -7.41 6.22 -9.65
C GLY A 53 -6.94 6.53 -8.24
N ILE A 54 -5.63 6.50 -8.05
CA ILE A 54 -4.95 6.77 -6.79
C ILE A 54 -3.91 7.84 -7.07
N GLY A 55 -3.76 8.78 -6.16
CA GLY A 55 -2.79 9.86 -6.27
C GLY A 55 -2.30 10.30 -4.90
N CYS A 56 -1.29 11.16 -4.92
CA CYS A 56 -0.72 11.75 -3.72
C CYS A 56 -0.92 13.26 -3.78
N LEU A 57 -1.55 13.80 -2.75
CA LEU A 57 -1.62 15.24 -2.51
C LEU A 57 -0.35 15.72 -1.79
N PRO A 58 -0.01 17.02 -1.87
CA PRO A 58 1.10 17.60 -1.12
C PRO A 58 0.98 17.28 0.37
N GLY A 59 2.13 16.97 1.00
CA GLY A 59 2.18 16.49 2.39
C GLY A 59 1.99 14.98 2.54
N ASN A 60 2.31 14.18 1.51
CA ASN A 60 2.26 12.70 1.52
C ASN A 60 0.88 12.12 1.83
N ARG A 61 -0.19 12.84 1.49
CA ARG A 61 -1.57 12.38 1.71
C ARG A 61 -2.02 11.57 0.50
N GLN A 62 -2.12 10.24 0.67
CA GLN A 62 -2.66 9.36 -0.35
C GLN A 62 -4.18 9.53 -0.46
N VAL A 63 -4.64 9.79 -1.67
CA VAL A 63 -6.05 9.97 -1.99
C VAL A 63 -6.46 9.08 -3.15
N VAL A 64 -7.75 8.79 -3.22
CA VAL A 64 -8.35 7.92 -4.22
C VAL A 64 -9.58 8.57 -4.80
N TRP A 65 -9.79 8.39 -6.09
CA TRP A 65 -11.02 8.78 -6.77
C TRP A 65 -11.86 7.53 -6.97
N LEU A 66 -13.14 7.60 -6.61
CA LEU A 66 -14.08 6.50 -6.75
C LEU A 66 -15.01 6.74 -7.94
N ILE A 67 -15.33 5.69 -8.69
CA ILE A 67 -16.35 5.74 -9.74
C ILE A 67 -17.72 5.96 -9.06
N GLY A 68 -18.49 6.94 -9.54
CA GLY A 68 -19.80 7.27 -9.00
C GLY A 68 -19.79 8.15 -7.74
N LYS A 69 -18.62 8.63 -7.30
CA LYS A 69 -18.49 9.61 -6.22
C LYS A 69 -17.78 10.85 -6.71
N VAL A 70 -18.30 12.02 -6.34
CA VAL A 70 -17.67 13.31 -6.65
C VAL A 70 -16.54 13.57 -5.66
N GLY A 71 -15.39 14.01 -6.18
CA GLY A 71 -14.21 14.35 -5.37
C GLY A 71 -13.24 13.19 -5.14
N TYR A 72 -12.20 13.47 -4.36
CA TYR A 72 -11.26 12.48 -3.86
C TYR A 72 -11.63 12.11 -2.42
N VAL A 73 -11.28 10.89 -2.01
CA VAL A 73 -11.40 10.45 -0.63
C VAL A 73 -10.02 10.02 -0.10
N PRO A 74 -9.79 10.07 1.23
CA PRO A 74 -8.55 9.55 1.80
C PRO A 74 -8.46 8.04 1.57
N LEU A 75 -7.27 7.54 1.25
CA LEU A 75 -7.05 6.10 1.10
C LEU A 75 -7.34 5.35 2.42
N GLU A 76 -7.12 5.99 3.56
CA GLU A 76 -7.45 5.47 4.90
C GLU A 76 -8.95 5.33 5.17
N SER A 77 -9.80 6.03 4.40
CA SER A 77 -11.25 5.92 4.46
C SER A 77 -11.78 4.75 3.64
N LEU A 78 -10.90 3.92 3.05
CA LEU A 78 -11.30 2.74 2.30
C LEU A 78 -11.00 1.46 3.08
N SER A 79 -11.83 0.46 2.86
CA SER A 79 -11.52 -0.93 3.19
C SER A 79 -11.67 -1.80 1.95
N HIS A 80 -10.82 -2.81 1.85
CA HIS A 80 -11.04 -3.91 0.92
C HIS A 80 -12.41 -4.53 1.20
N MET A 81 -13.18 -4.81 0.14
CA MET A 81 -14.13 -5.89 0.28
C MET A 81 -13.32 -7.15 0.59
N GLU A 82 -13.66 -7.85 1.66
CA GLU A 82 -13.10 -9.18 1.89
C GLU A 82 -13.34 -10.00 0.62
N LYS A 83 -12.29 -10.19 -0.18
CA LYS A 83 -12.27 -11.24 -1.19
C LYS A 83 -12.32 -12.50 -0.34
N GLY A 84 -13.53 -13.04 -0.18
CA GLY A 84 -13.78 -14.21 0.66
C GLY A 84 -12.64 -15.17 0.42
N LYS A 85 -11.87 -15.46 1.49
CA LYS A 85 -10.74 -16.36 1.41
C LYS A 85 -11.29 -17.63 0.77
N LEU A 86 -10.89 -17.90 -0.47
CA LEU A 86 -11.22 -19.14 -1.15
C LEU A 86 -10.59 -20.24 -0.30
N LYS A 87 -11.40 -20.83 0.57
CA LYS A 87 -11.04 -21.96 1.41
C LYS A 87 -10.90 -23.14 0.45
N ARG A 88 -9.66 -23.44 0.06
CA ARG A 88 -9.33 -24.73 -0.58
C ARG A 88 -9.42 -25.83 0.45
#